data_AF-A0A9D8G6T5-F1
#
_entry.id   AF-A0A9D8G6T5-F1
#
_cell.length_a   1.000
_cell.length_b   1.000
_cell.length_c   1.000
_cell.angle_alpha   90.00
_cell.angle_beta   90.00
_cell.angle_gamma   90.00
#
_symmetry.space_group_name_H-M   'P 1'
#
loop_
_entity.id
_entity.type
_entity.pdbx_description
1 polymer ?
#
loop_
_entity_poly.entity_id
_entity_poly.type
_entity_poly.pdbx_seq_one_letter_code
_entity_poly.pdbx_strand_id
1 'polypeptide(L)'
;MPDRPVCPDRIIPTDAEVRRMVAEPMLRLSYAGGIDALAVELGVNEKTVRRARDEETTVAATTLIALFRRDREFREAMLAAVGERSVPVNARCDSDALITTSAAVHSIAAARSPLSKGGVVETDCELLGMEVDVDAALRSLEAMKDRIVAIKARRAAA
;
A
#
# COMPACT_ATOMS: atom_id res chain seq x y z
N MET A 1 22.23 -6.66 16.72
CA MET A 1 20.80 -6.83 17.07
C MET A 1 20.02 -6.58 15.79
N PRO A 2 19.10 -7.48 15.36
CA PRO A 2 18.30 -7.20 14.18
C PRO A 2 17.33 -6.05 14.52
N ASP A 3 17.23 -5.07 13.62
CA ASP A 3 16.25 -3.98 13.68
C ASP A 3 14.86 -4.57 13.84
N ARG A 4 14.33 -4.55 15.07
CA ARG A 4 12.94 -4.89 15.30
C ARG A 4 12.14 -3.72 14.73
N PRO A 5 11.27 -3.93 13.73
CA PRO A 5 10.47 -2.85 13.20
C PRO A 5 9.72 -2.19 14.36
N VAL A 6 9.94 -0.89 14.54
CA VAL A 6 9.24 -0.07 15.53
C VAL A 6 7.79 0.04 15.04
N CYS A 7 6.95 -0.91 15.42
CA CYS A 7 5.51 -0.74 15.34
C CYS A 7 5.10 0.15 16.51
N PRO A 8 4.44 1.30 16.28
CA PRO A 8 3.82 2.04 17.36
C PRO A 8 2.79 1.15 18.06
N ASP A 9 2.57 1.39 19.35
CA ASP A 9 1.63 0.60 20.13
C ASP A 9 0.25 0.62 19.48
N ARG A 10 -0.32 -0.58 19.30
CA ARG A 10 -1.66 -0.78 18.74
C ARG A 10 -2.70 -0.42 19.79
N ILE A 11 -2.94 0.87 19.96
CA ILE A 11 -3.97 1.38 20.85
C ILE A 11 -5.29 1.37 20.07
N ILE A 12 -6.31 0.69 20.61
CA ILE A 12 -7.65 0.76 20.04
C ILE A 12 -8.21 2.15 20.37
N PRO A 13 -8.53 2.98 19.36
CA PRO A 13 -9.03 4.33 19.62
C PRO A 13 -10.39 4.26 20.32
N THR A 14 -10.58 5.16 21.28
CA THR A 14 -11.85 5.39 21.95
C THR A 14 -12.86 6.06 21.03
N ASP A 15 -14.16 5.94 21.34
CA ASP A 15 -15.22 6.64 20.60
C ASP A 15 -14.98 8.16 20.51
N ALA A 16 -14.44 8.77 21.56
CA ALA A 16 -14.14 10.20 21.56
C ALA A 16 -13.02 10.56 20.57
N GLU A 17 -11.99 9.73 20.48
CA GLU A 17 -10.90 9.90 19.50
C GLU A 17 -11.40 9.69 18.07
N VAL A 18 -12.24 8.67 17.85
CA VAL A 18 -12.86 8.44 16.54
C VAL A 18 -13.73 9.63 16.12
N ARG A 19 -14.53 10.18 17.04
CA ARG A 19 -15.32 11.40 16.74
C ARG A 19 -14.45 12.57 16.33
N ARG A 20 -13.35 12.82 17.05
CA ARG A 20 -12.39 13.88 16.71
C ARG A 20 -11.74 13.66 15.36
N MET A 21 -11.31 12.43 15.06
CA MET A 21 -10.72 12.07 13.77
C MET A 21 -11.72 12.25 12.60
N VAL A 22 -13.02 12.08 12.84
CA VAL A 22 -14.07 12.30 11.84
C VAL A 22 -14.43 13.78 11.70
N ALA A 23 -14.35 14.57 12.78
CA ALA A 23 -14.76 15.97 12.76
C ALA A 23 -13.91 16.83 11.81
N GLU A 24 -12.59 16.64 11.83
CA GLU A 24 -11.65 17.37 10.96
C GLU A 24 -11.96 17.21 9.46
N PRO A 25 -12.04 16.00 8.88
CA PRO A 25 -12.36 15.83 7.46
C PRO A 25 -13.79 16.29 7.14
N MET A 26 -14.76 16.13 8.05
CA MET A 26 -16.11 16.68 7.84
C MET A 26 -16.09 18.20 7.74
N LEU A 27 -15.31 18.89 8.58
CA LEU A 27 -15.12 20.32 8.53
C LEU A 27 -14.45 20.74 7.21
N ARG A 28 -13.31 20.13 6.88
CA ARG A 28 -12.56 20.45 5.66
C ARG A 28 -13.37 20.22 4.39
N LEU A 29 -14.03 19.08 4.27
CA LEU A 29 -14.82 18.73 3.09
C LEU A 29 -16.09 19.59 2.97
N SER A 30 -16.74 19.90 4.10
CA SER A 30 -17.91 20.79 4.09
C SER A 30 -17.56 22.22 3.70
N TYR A 31 -16.38 22.73 4.07
CA TYR A 31 -15.90 24.03 3.57
C TYR A 31 -15.56 24.01 2.08
N ALA A 32 -15.02 22.90 1.57
CA ALA A 32 -14.61 22.81 0.18
C ALA A 32 -15.79 22.66 -0.80
N GLY A 33 -16.80 21.85 -0.45
CA GLY A 33 -17.89 21.48 -1.34
C GLY A 33 -19.29 21.88 -0.88
N GLY A 34 -19.42 22.42 0.33
CA GLY A 34 -20.72 22.63 0.98
C GLY A 34 -21.22 21.38 1.70
N ILE A 35 -22.05 21.59 2.72
CA ILE A 35 -22.61 20.52 3.56
C ILE A 35 -23.53 19.60 2.76
N ASP A 36 -24.35 20.18 1.88
CA ASP A 36 -25.39 19.46 1.15
C ASP A 36 -24.78 18.48 0.14
N ALA A 37 -23.77 18.92 -0.60
CA ALA A 37 -23.02 18.07 -1.52
C ALA A 37 -22.31 16.93 -0.78
N LEU A 38 -21.66 17.24 0.35
CA LEU A 38 -21.01 16.22 1.18
C LEU A 38 -22.00 15.20 1.74
N ALA A 39 -23.18 15.66 2.18
CA ALA A 39 -24.24 14.79 2.67
C ALA A 39 -24.69 13.79 1.58
N VAL A 40 -24.90 14.26 0.35
CA VAL A 40 -25.23 13.41 -0.80
C VAL A 40 -24.11 12.42 -1.11
N GLU A 41 -22.85 12.86 -1.16
CA GLU A 41 -21.69 12.00 -1.42
C GLU A 41 -21.54 10.89 -0.37
N LEU A 42 -21.82 11.20 0.90
CA LEU A 42 -21.73 10.26 2.00
C LEU A 42 -23.01 9.43 2.21
N GLY A 43 -24.08 9.70 1.44
CA GLY A 43 -25.36 9.01 1.56
C GLY A 43 -26.08 9.26 2.90
N VAL A 44 -25.91 10.44 3.49
CA VAL A 44 -26.53 10.86 4.76
C VAL A 44 -27.27 12.18 4.60
N ASN A 45 -27.98 12.61 5.65
CA ASN A 45 -28.57 13.95 5.67
C ASN A 45 -27.56 15.00 6.19
N GLU A 46 -27.81 16.26 5.87
CA GLU A 46 -26.95 17.39 6.29
C GLU A 46 -26.80 17.51 7.82
N LYS A 47 -27.86 17.15 8.58
CA LYS A 47 -27.81 17.20 10.04
C LYS A 47 -26.77 16.23 10.59
N THR A 48 -26.65 15.03 10.01
CA THR A 48 -25.64 14.05 10.36
C THR A 48 -24.24 14.59 10.11
N VAL A 49 -24.02 15.29 8.98
CA VAL A 49 -22.72 15.93 8.69
C VAL A 49 -22.38 17.00 9.73
N ARG A 50 -23.34 17.87 10.08
CA ARG A 50 -23.14 18.91 11.11
C ARG A 50 -22.81 18.31 12.47
N ARG A 51 -23.57 17.31 12.91
CA ARG A 51 -23.33 16.63 14.19
C ARG A 51 -21.99 15.90 14.24
N ALA A 52 -21.57 15.29 13.14
CA ALA A 52 -20.27 14.64 13.04
C ALA A 52 -19.12 15.67 13.10
N ARG A 53 -19.27 16.78 12.39
CA ARG A 53 -18.33 17.92 12.40
C ARG A 53 -18.19 18.53 13.79
N ASP A 54 -19.28 18.65 14.52
CA ASP A 54 -19.33 19.28 15.84
C ASP A 54 -19.06 18.27 16.99
N GLU A 55 -18.58 17.07 16.67
CA GLU A 55 -18.26 15.97 17.60
C GLU A 55 -19.42 15.51 18.50
N GLU A 56 -20.67 15.86 18.17
CA GLU A 56 -21.86 15.56 18.98
C GLU A 56 -22.22 14.07 18.95
N THR A 57 -21.96 13.38 17.84
CA THR A 57 -22.38 11.99 17.65
C THR A 57 -21.34 11.16 16.92
N THR A 58 -21.23 9.89 17.28
CA THR A 58 -20.48 8.90 16.50
C THR A 58 -21.24 8.60 15.20
N VAL A 59 -20.54 8.58 14.07
CA VAL A 59 -21.14 8.27 12.78
C VAL A 59 -21.33 6.76 12.60
N ALA A 60 -22.34 6.38 11.82
CA ALA A 60 -22.56 4.99 11.47
C ALA A 60 -21.37 4.43 10.66
N ALA A 61 -21.13 3.12 10.77
CA ALA A 61 -20.04 2.45 10.06
C ALA A 61 -20.10 2.66 8.53
N THR A 62 -21.31 2.71 7.97
CA THR A 62 -21.53 3.00 6.54
C THR A 62 -21.01 4.39 6.14
N THR A 63 -21.29 5.42 6.94
CA THR A 63 -20.79 6.78 6.73
C THR A 63 -19.27 6.84 6.90
N LEU A 64 -18.73 6.12 7.87
CA LEU A 64 -17.30 5.99 8.13
C LEU A 64 -16.58 5.39 6.90
N ILE A 65 -17.13 4.33 6.32
CA ILE A 65 -16.60 3.70 5.09
C ILE A 65 -16.70 4.66 3.89
N ALA A 66 -17.81 5.39 3.74
CA ALA A 66 -17.96 6.39 2.68
C ALA A 66 -16.88 7.48 2.80
N LEU A 67 -16.67 7.99 4.02
CA LEU A 67 -15.62 8.98 4.30
C LEU A 67 -14.23 8.40 4.06
N PHE A 68 -13.97 7.16 4.47
CA PHE A 68 -12.71 6.46 4.25
C PHE A 68 -12.37 6.26 2.76
N ARG A 69 -13.39 6.09 1.91
CA ARG A 69 -13.22 6.05 0.45
C ARG A 69 -12.96 7.43 -0.14
N ARG A 70 -13.68 8.44 0.37
CA ARG A 70 -13.67 9.80 -0.17
C ARG A 70 -12.40 10.58 0.18
N ASP A 71 -11.94 10.44 1.42
CA ASP A 71 -10.89 11.27 1.98
C ASP A 71 -9.65 10.45 2.33
N ARG A 72 -8.57 10.70 1.57
CA ARG A 72 -7.32 9.97 1.72
C ARG A 72 -6.62 10.30 3.04
N GLU A 73 -6.63 11.55 3.46
CA GLU A 73 -5.95 11.99 4.69
C GLU A 73 -6.59 11.35 5.92
N PHE A 74 -7.93 11.38 6.02
CA PHE A 74 -8.68 10.68 7.05
C PHE A 74 -8.37 9.19 7.09
N ARG A 75 -8.33 8.55 5.92
CA ARG A 75 -7.98 7.13 5.81
C ARG A 75 -6.59 6.84 6.39
N GLU A 76 -5.58 7.62 6.03
CA GLU A 76 -4.22 7.41 6.57
C GLU A 76 -4.16 7.73 8.06
N ALA A 77 -4.85 8.77 8.54
CA ALA A 77 -4.94 9.10 9.96
C ALA A 77 -5.56 7.97 10.79
N MET A 78 -6.68 7.41 10.33
CA MET A 78 -7.35 6.28 11.00
C MET A 78 -6.46 5.03 11.06
N LEU A 79 -5.71 4.74 9.99
CA LEU A 79 -4.79 3.61 9.97
C LEU A 79 -3.57 3.85 10.86
N ALA A 80 -3.01 5.06 10.82
CA ALA A 80 -1.89 5.45 11.65
C ALA A 80 -2.23 5.36 13.15
N ALA A 81 -3.46 5.70 13.54
CA ALA A 81 -3.93 5.57 14.92
C ALA A 81 -3.84 4.15 15.49
N VAL A 82 -3.92 3.13 14.62
CA VAL A 82 -3.78 1.71 14.99
C VAL A 82 -2.42 1.11 14.58
N GLY A 83 -1.47 1.96 14.18
CA GLY A 83 -0.13 1.53 13.75
C GLY A 83 -0.09 0.81 12.40
N GLU A 84 -1.10 1.03 11.56
CA GLU A 84 -1.22 0.45 10.23
C GLU A 84 -1.09 1.55 9.15
N ARG A 85 -0.96 1.16 7.88
CA ARG A 85 -0.91 2.10 6.74
C ARG A 85 -1.61 1.50 5.53
N SER A 86 -2.16 2.33 4.65
CA SER A 86 -2.77 1.81 3.42
C SER A 86 -1.68 1.52 2.39
N VAL A 87 -1.73 0.32 1.81
CA VAL A 87 -0.81 -0.12 0.76
C VAL A 87 -1.67 -0.77 -0.32
N PRO A 88 -1.44 -0.48 -1.63
CA PRO A 88 -2.15 -1.19 -2.69
C PRO A 88 -2.03 -2.71 -2.51
N VAL A 89 -3.10 -3.45 -2.78
CA VAL A 89 -3.10 -4.92 -2.63
C VAL A 89 -1.99 -5.59 -3.45
N ASN A 90 -1.61 -4.97 -4.56
CA ASN A 90 -0.54 -5.40 -5.45
C ASN A 90 0.79 -4.66 -5.24
N ALA A 91 0.92 -3.83 -4.21
CA ALA A 91 2.20 -3.21 -3.90
C ALA A 91 3.11 -4.29 -3.30
N ARG A 92 3.85 -4.94 -4.18
CA ARG A 92 4.99 -5.74 -3.80
C ARG A 92 6.08 -4.80 -3.29
N CYS A 93 6.63 -5.08 -2.11
CA CYS A 93 7.78 -4.37 -1.53
C CYS A 93 9.09 -4.67 -2.27
N ASP A 94 9.02 -4.87 -3.59
CA ASP A 94 10.12 -5.26 -4.47
C ASP A 94 10.75 -3.99 -5.08
N SER A 95 10.75 -2.89 -4.33
CA SER A 95 11.16 -1.57 -4.84
C SER A 95 12.65 -1.49 -5.16
N ASP A 96 13.45 -2.46 -4.73
CA ASP A 96 14.83 -2.58 -5.14
C ASP A 96 15.09 -3.88 -5.93
N ALA A 97 14.74 -3.84 -7.21
CA ALA A 97 15.07 -4.91 -8.15
C ALA A 97 16.58 -5.03 -8.37
N LEU A 98 17.40 -4.04 -8.00
CA LEU A 98 18.84 -4.06 -8.27
C LEU A 98 19.50 -5.21 -7.54
N ILE A 99 19.15 -5.43 -6.27
CA ILE A 99 19.77 -6.47 -5.44
C ILE A 99 19.43 -7.87 -6.01
N THR A 100 18.14 -8.14 -6.25
CA THR A 100 17.68 -9.46 -6.72
C THR A 100 18.15 -9.75 -8.14
N THR A 101 18.10 -8.77 -9.05
CA THR A 101 18.58 -8.96 -10.43
C THR A 101 20.10 -9.08 -10.51
N SER A 102 20.85 -8.32 -9.70
CA SER A 102 22.32 -8.44 -9.66
C SER A 102 22.77 -9.78 -9.10
N ALA A 103 22.09 -10.29 -8.06
CA ALA A 103 22.33 -11.62 -7.52
C ALA A 103 22.09 -12.71 -8.58
N ALA A 104 20.95 -12.68 -9.27
CA ALA A 104 20.67 -13.64 -10.34
C ALA A 104 21.69 -13.58 -11.48
N VAL A 105 22.06 -12.38 -11.93
CA VAL A 105 23.09 -12.21 -12.97
C VAL A 105 24.44 -12.77 -12.51
N HIS A 106 24.82 -12.52 -11.25
CA HIS A 106 26.04 -13.08 -10.68
C HIS A 106 26.00 -14.61 -10.62
N SER A 107 24.92 -15.20 -10.11
CA SER A 107 24.76 -16.66 -10.00
C SER A 107 24.80 -17.35 -11.37
N ILE A 108 24.16 -16.76 -12.39
CA ILE A 108 24.23 -17.25 -13.78
C ILE A 108 25.66 -17.14 -14.33
N ALA A 109 26.33 -16.00 -14.13
CA ALA A 109 27.70 -15.80 -14.60
C ALA A 109 28.69 -16.74 -13.91
N ALA A 110 28.51 -17.00 -12.61
CA ALA A 110 29.35 -17.91 -11.84
C ALA A 110 29.17 -19.37 -12.30
N ALA A 111 27.94 -19.82 -12.56
CA ALA A 111 27.67 -21.16 -13.05
C ALA A 111 28.26 -21.42 -14.45
N ARG A 112 28.28 -20.40 -15.31
CA ARG A 112 28.85 -20.46 -16.67
C ARG A 112 30.35 -20.18 -16.74
N SER A 113 30.97 -19.87 -15.61
CA SER A 113 32.40 -19.62 -15.56
C SER A 113 33.17 -20.90 -15.88
N PRO A 114 34.23 -20.86 -16.72
CA PRO A 114 35.10 -22.03 -16.93
C PRO A 114 35.74 -22.56 -15.64
N LEU A 115 35.70 -21.78 -14.56
CA LEU A 115 36.18 -22.12 -13.21
C LEU A 115 35.05 -22.62 -12.28
N SER A 116 33.83 -22.80 -12.78
CA SER A 116 32.72 -23.38 -12.03
C SER A 116 32.94 -24.88 -11.78
N LYS A 117 32.07 -25.51 -10.98
CA LYS A 117 32.18 -26.96 -10.74
C LYS A 117 31.85 -27.76 -12.00
N GLY A 118 30.95 -27.25 -12.84
CA GLY A 118 30.62 -27.81 -14.16
C GLY A 118 31.59 -27.42 -15.29
N GLY A 119 32.46 -26.45 -15.06
CA GLY A 119 33.30 -25.86 -16.10
C GLY A 119 32.44 -25.13 -17.13
N VAL A 120 32.52 -25.55 -18.40
CA VAL A 120 31.78 -24.90 -19.50
C VAL A 120 30.32 -25.37 -19.59
N VAL A 121 29.96 -26.46 -18.91
CA VAL A 121 28.62 -27.05 -18.93
C VAL A 121 27.93 -26.80 -17.59
N GLU A 122 26.74 -26.22 -17.63
CA GLU A 122 25.91 -26.01 -16.44
C GLU A 122 25.50 -27.37 -15.83
N THR A 123 25.75 -27.56 -14.53
CA THR A 123 25.34 -28.78 -13.82
C THR A 123 23.97 -28.63 -13.16
N ASP A 124 23.27 -29.74 -12.94
CA ASP A 124 21.99 -29.78 -12.22
C ASP A 124 22.09 -29.10 -10.84
N CYS A 125 23.21 -29.30 -10.14
CA CYS A 125 23.46 -28.68 -8.83
C CYS A 125 23.63 -27.15 -8.92
N GLU A 126 24.24 -26.63 -9.99
CA GLU A 126 24.38 -25.18 -10.20
C GLU A 126 23.04 -24.54 -10.57
N LEU A 127 22.23 -25.22 -11.38
CA LEU A 127 20.88 -24.78 -11.75
C LEU A 127 19.93 -24.76 -10.56
N LEU A 128 19.91 -25.83 -9.75
CA LEU A 128 19.10 -25.87 -8.52
C LEU A 128 19.61 -24.85 -7.48
N GLY A 129 20.92 -24.60 -7.42
CA GLY A 129 21.52 -23.64 -6.49
C GLY A 129 21.14 -22.18 -6.76
N MET A 130 20.85 -21.83 -8.02
CA MET A 130 20.47 -20.46 -8.41
C MET A 130 18.96 -20.21 -8.46
N GLU A 131 18.14 -21.23 -8.23
CA GLU A 131 16.67 -21.17 -8.35
C GLU A 131 16.08 -19.99 -7.57
N VAL A 132 16.48 -19.82 -6.30
CA VAL A 132 15.95 -18.75 -5.43
C VAL A 132 16.29 -17.36 -5.96
N ASP A 133 17.52 -17.17 -6.46
CA ASP A 133 17.97 -15.88 -7.00
C ASP A 133 17.26 -15.55 -8.31
N VAL A 134 17.15 -16.54 -9.20
CA VAL A 134 16.46 -16.41 -10.50
C VAL A 134 14.98 -16.11 -10.30
N ASP A 135 14.31 -16.82 -9.40
CA ASP A 135 12.91 -16.58 -9.06
C ASP A 135 12.68 -15.18 -8.46
N ALA A 136 13.57 -14.74 -7.57
CA ALA A 136 13.50 -13.40 -7.00
C ALA A 136 13.68 -12.31 -8.08
N ALA A 137 14.61 -12.51 -9.03
CA ALA A 137 14.77 -11.62 -10.16
C ALA A 137 13.56 -11.62 -11.10
N LEU A 138 12.99 -12.79 -11.42
CA LEU A 138 11.78 -12.92 -12.25
C LEU A 138 10.60 -12.17 -11.64
N ARG A 139 10.32 -12.37 -10.35
CA ARG A 139 9.25 -11.64 -9.65
C ARG A 139 9.43 -10.13 -9.69
N SER A 140 10.68 -9.65 -9.58
CA SER A 140 11.02 -8.23 -9.66
C SER A 140 10.80 -7.66 -11.07
N LEU A 141 11.19 -8.43 -12.10
CA LEU A 141 11.00 -8.08 -13.51
C LEU A 141 9.52 -8.08 -13.91
N GLU A 142 8.75 -9.06 -13.45
CA GLU A 142 7.29 -9.13 -13.64
C GLU A 142 6.60 -7.92 -13.02
N ALA A 143 6.96 -7.55 -11.79
CA ALA A 143 6.41 -6.36 -11.14
C ALA A 143 6.68 -5.07 -11.95
N MET A 144 7.85 -4.93 -12.55
CA MET A 144 8.15 -3.82 -13.46
C MET A 144 7.33 -3.90 -14.75
N LYS A 145 7.17 -5.09 -15.34
CA LYS A 145 6.37 -5.31 -16.53
C LYS A 145 4.90 -4.95 -16.29
N ASP A 146 4.33 -5.33 -15.16
CA ASP A 146 2.96 -4.99 -14.76
C ASP A 146 2.77 -3.48 -14.64
N ARG A 147 3.74 -2.76 -14.06
CA ARG A 147 3.73 -1.29 -14.00
C ARG A 147 3.74 -0.68 -15.40
N ILE A 148 4.56 -1.20 -16.31
CA ILE A 148 4.59 -0.74 -17.71
C ILE A 148 3.22 -0.95 -18.37
N VAL A 149 2.58 -2.11 -18.18
CA VAL A 149 1.25 -2.41 -18.72
C VAL A 149 0.21 -1.44 -18.15
N ALA A 150 0.22 -1.19 -16.85
CA ALA A 150 -0.70 -0.25 -16.20
C ALA A 150 -0.52 1.19 -16.72
N ILE A 151 0.72 1.63 -16.96
CA ILE A 151 1.01 2.95 -17.55
C ILE A 151 0.47 3.03 -18.97
N LYS A 152 0.66 1.99 -19.79
CA LYS A 152 0.12 1.93 -21.16
C LYS A 152 -1.40 2.02 -21.16
N ALA A 153 -2.07 1.24 -20.31
CA ALA A 153 -3.53 1.25 -20.20
C ALA A 153 -4.05 2.65 -19.78
N ARG A 154 -3.41 3.29 -18.81
CA ARG A 154 -3.77 4.65 -18.37
C ARG A 154 -3.63 5.69 -19.47
N ARG A 155 -2.57 5.60 -20.28
CA ARG A 155 -2.33 6.51 -21.41
C ARG A 155 -3.29 6.27 -22.58
N ALA A 156 -3.76 5.05 -22.79
CA ALA A 156 -4.73 4.74 -23.84
C ALA A 156 -6.16 5.18 -23.50
N ALA A 157 -6.46 5.40 -22.22
CA ALA A 157 -7.77 5.84 -21.72
C ALA A 157 -7.87 7.37 -21.50
N ALA A 158 -6.80 8.11 -21.79
CA ALA A 158 -6.72 9.57 -21.71
C ALA A 158 -6.71 10.17 -23.11
#